data_AF-A0A7S2U8V6-F1
#
_entry.id   AF-A0A7S2U8V6-F1
#
_cell.length_a   1.000
_cell.length_b   1.000
_cell.length_c   1.000
_cell.angle_alpha   90.00
_cell.angle_beta   90.00
_cell.angle_gamma   90.00
#
_symmetry.space_group_name_H-M   'P 1'
#
loop_
_entity.id
_entity.type
_entity.pdbx_description
1 polymer ?
#
loop_
_entity_poly.entity_id
_entity_poly.type
_entity_poly.pdbx_seq_one_letter_code
_entity_poly.pdbx_strand_id
1 'polypeptide(L)'
;DGSDEDGTMNVSSSQQRNAVVTRRRSSTQARSPVLAAPEPFLSKEEIAQMTLADMAGGFRYAIESNRDGFDESQFFDQVSPRMKQVAAAMDDATMQSRGENVRSANTQIATDEQDDNNAVSDALAPSVGFGDMDALQFCAAMRLFAEWRILRQVPEGYKGYAVGMGLGHKDVVQNVAKIESAAHAWTEEQSEDNIASSSSPTLRQLLQYEVDSDFHPTAKLPQLKEKSSAMGLLWVRRQLQYQTAIFSNMMEVPSTYPNTNAAVAAAYKEVYDQYHGWAVQKIFNYSFQAAPQAEVIMRFMNPHRLKEVLVEATLVPIDESINEERILGSDASSEIVIESIDDENITPVQELTIEGETLEEQCKEKDGILELAANLTKLANGELFLKDEQNLLVELNSQESMNPFLRFGIHVVNEWDKLGNEMDKLGKHIGGEWDKLSIHVGNEWEKVADTVANVMLHKNRPEKMDLSSTPRDVSGGGGRRGLTGDALEEYVTQQMLLDAEQHISLYLGVARPLLRDLAGLFHEMNMDDPTKV
;
A
#
# COMPACT_ATOMS: atom_id res chain seq x y z
N ASP A 1 25.86 -32.21 -65.24
CA ASP A 1 24.79 -32.64 -64.34
C ASP A 1 25.35 -33.35 -63.13
N GLY A 2 25.12 -32.79 -61.95
CA GLY A 2 25.41 -33.42 -60.65
C GLY A 2 26.44 -32.66 -59.80
N SER A 3 26.04 -31.52 -59.22
CA SER A 3 26.74 -30.88 -58.10
C SER A 3 25.85 -30.99 -56.87
N ASP A 4 26.22 -31.89 -55.95
CA ASP A 4 25.57 -32.08 -54.67
C ASP A 4 25.88 -30.88 -53.76
N GLU A 5 24.87 -30.04 -53.52
CA GLU A 5 24.90 -28.98 -52.52
C GLU A 5 24.66 -29.58 -51.13
N ASP A 6 25.71 -29.57 -50.30
CA ASP A 6 25.68 -29.96 -48.91
C ASP A 6 24.97 -28.88 -48.08
N GLY A 7 23.66 -29.03 -47.94
CA GLY A 7 22.79 -28.14 -47.17
C GLY A 7 22.93 -28.35 -45.66
N THR A 8 23.99 -27.83 -45.06
CA THR A 8 24.07 -27.68 -43.60
C THR A 8 23.03 -26.65 -43.14
N MET A 9 21.88 -27.14 -42.64
CA MET A 9 20.90 -26.30 -41.94
C MET A 9 21.55 -25.67 -40.70
N ASN A 10 21.80 -24.37 -40.76
CA ASN A 10 22.13 -23.55 -39.61
C ASN A 10 20.92 -23.52 -38.67
N VAL A 11 20.88 -24.45 -37.71
CA VAL A 11 19.93 -24.37 -36.59
C VAL A 11 20.31 -23.11 -35.80
N SER A 12 19.37 -22.16 -35.75
CA SER A 12 19.54 -20.87 -35.07
C SER A 12 20.10 -21.07 -33.66
N SER A 13 21.19 -20.37 -33.33
CA SER A 13 21.86 -20.43 -32.02
C SER A 13 20.92 -20.15 -30.83
N SER A 14 19.80 -19.47 -31.07
CA SER A 14 18.75 -19.24 -30.06
C SER A 14 18.03 -20.52 -29.61
N GLN A 15 17.78 -21.47 -30.52
CA GLN A 15 17.09 -22.72 -30.17
C GLN A 15 17.97 -23.68 -29.36
N GLN A 16 19.30 -23.65 -29.58
CA GLN A 16 20.24 -24.44 -28.78
C GLN A 16 20.43 -23.89 -27.36
N ARG A 17 20.38 -22.57 -27.14
CA ARG A 17 20.42 -21.98 -25.79
C ARG A 17 19.19 -22.37 -24.95
N ASN A 18 17.99 -22.32 -25.54
CA ASN A 18 16.74 -22.62 -24.81
C ASN A 18 16.66 -24.09 -24.33
N ALA A 19 17.24 -25.04 -25.07
CA ALA A 19 17.27 -26.45 -24.69
C ALA A 19 18.27 -26.78 -23.55
N VAL A 20 19.30 -25.95 -23.36
CA VAL A 20 20.29 -26.12 -22.29
C VAL A 20 19.76 -25.60 -20.95
N VAL A 21 19.05 -24.46 -20.97
CA VAL A 21 18.44 -23.84 -19.77
C VAL A 21 17.40 -24.75 -19.11
N THR A 22 16.64 -25.51 -19.89
CA THR A 22 15.59 -26.40 -19.35
C THR A 22 16.13 -27.66 -18.66
N ARG A 23 17.39 -28.06 -18.91
CA ARG A 23 17.94 -29.35 -18.43
C ARG A 23 18.78 -29.26 -17.16
N ARG A 24 19.20 -28.06 -16.72
CA ARG A 24 20.09 -27.88 -15.54
C ARG A 24 19.37 -27.65 -14.19
N ARG A 25 18.04 -27.55 -14.14
CA ARG A 25 17.27 -27.16 -12.94
C ARG A 25 17.15 -28.20 -11.80
N SER A 26 17.86 -29.34 -11.83
CA SER A 26 17.47 -30.48 -10.99
C SER A 26 18.15 -30.66 -9.63
N SER A 27 19.01 -29.76 -9.12
CA SER A 27 19.54 -29.97 -7.75
C SER A 27 20.02 -28.76 -6.94
N THR A 28 19.90 -27.52 -7.41
CA THR A 28 20.26 -26.37 -6.58
C THR A 28 19.19 -26.19 -5.50
N GLN A 29 19.58 -26.34 -4.25
CA GLN A 29 18.70 -26.14 -3.10
C GLN A 29 18.19 -24.69 -3.14
N ALA A 30 16.90 -24.51 -3.43
CA ALA A 30 16.30 -23.18 -3.49
C ALA A 30 16.61 -22.42 -2.21
N ARG A 31 17.23 -21.25 -2.34
CA ARG A 31 17.52 -20.37 -1.22
C ARG A 31 16.21 -19.98 -0.54
N SER A 32 16.23 -19.92 0.79
CA SER A 32 15.06 -19.50 1.53
C SER A 32 14.87 -17.99 1.37
N PRO A 33 13.68 -17.49 1.03
CA PRO A 33 13.44 -16.06 0.90
C PRO A 33 13.57 -15.41 2.28
N VAL A 34 14.48 -14.46 2.42
CA VAL A 34 14.71 -13.72 3.67
C VAL A 34 13.78 -12.51 3.71
N LEU A 35 13.70 -11.77 2.61
CA LEU A 35 12.92 -10.53 2.53
C LEU A 35 11.42 -10.81 2.42
N ALA A 36 11.05 -11.91 1.78
CA ALA A 36 9.67 -12.40 1.71
C ALA A 36 9.34 -13.50 2.74
N ALA A 37 10.16 -13.68 3.77
CA ALA A 37 9.86 -14.60 4.86
C ALA A 37 8.50 -14.26 5.52
N PRO A 38 7.78 -15.22 6.13
CA PRO A 38 6.53 -14.91 6.83
C PRO A 38 6.69 -13.85 7.91
N GLU A 39 7.76 -13.97 8.72
CA GLU A 39 8.12 -12.96 9.71
C GLU A 39 9.03 -11.89 9.08
N PRO A 40 8.85 -10.61 9.43
CA PRO A 40 9.71 -9.53 8.96
C PRO A 40 11.13 -9.66 9.53
N PHE A 41 12.12 -9.18 8.78
CA PHE A 41 13.53 -9.20 9.20
C PHE A 41 13.85 -8.17 10.31
N LEU A 42 12.97 -7.20 10.53
CA LEU A 42 12.98 -6.28 11.67
C LEU A 42 11.77 -6.59 12.55
N SER A 43 11.90 -6.51 13.88
CA SER A 43 10.80 -6.87 14.76
C SER A 43 9.59 -5.95 14.57
N LYS A 44 8.38 -6.47 14.80
CA LYS A 44 7.15 -5.68 14.67
C LYS A 44 7.14 -4.53 15.66
N GLU A 45 7.75 -4.71 16.83
CA GLU A 45 7.91 -3.69 17.86
C GLU A 45 8.78 -2.52 17.38
N GLU A 46 9.90 -2.82 16.71
CA GLU A 46 10.79 -1.81 16.12
C GLU A 46 10.13 -1.10 14.94
N ILE A 47 9.49 -1.84 14.03
CA ILE A 47 8.73 -1.26 12.90
C ILE A 47 7.60 -0.36 13.44
N ALA A 48 6.95 -0.78 14.52
CA ALA A 48 5.93 0.00 15.19
C ALA A 48 6.50 1.29 15.83
N GLN A 49 7.80 1.45 16.05
CA GLN A 49 8.33 2.76 16.48
C GLN A 49 8.68 3.68 15.30
N MET A 50 8.63 3.20 14.06
CA MET A 50 8.94 4.00 12.88
C MET A 50 7.84 5.00 12.57
N THR A 51 8.26 6.21 12.23
CA THR A 51 7.40 7.25 11.66
C THR A 51 7.37 7.16 10.13
N LEU A 52 6.48 7.91 9.47
CA LEU A 52 6.49 8.00 8.00
C LEU A 52 7.77 8.67 7.46
N ALA A 53 8.45 9.51 8.25
CA ALA A 53 9.75 10.10 7.86
C ALA A 53 10.88 9.05 7.92
N ASP A 54 10.84 8.14 8.91
CA ASP A 54 11.75 7.00 8.94
C ASP A 54 11.51 6.09 7.72
N MET A 55 10.25 5.88 7.31
CA MET A 55 9.94 5.15 6.06
C MET A 55 10.50 5.85 4.81
N ALA A 56 10.40 7.18 4.72
CA ALA A 56 11.04 7.96 3.67
C ALA A 56 12.57 7.78 3.67
N GLY A 57 13.17 7.76 4.86
CA GLY A 57 14.58 7.45 5.07
C GLY A 57 14.96 6.06 4.57
N GLY A 58 14.12 5.04 4.79
CA GLY A 58 14.33 3.68 4.29
C GLY A 58 14.31 3.60 2.76
N PHE A 59 13.38 4.30 2.10
CA PHE A 59 13.39 4.40 0.64
C PHE A 59 14.63 5.14 0.12
N ARG A 60 15.00 6.26 0.74
CA ARG A 60 16.21 7.01 0.39
C ARG A 60 17.47 6.15 0.53
N TYR A 61 17.58 5.40 1.63
CA TYR A 61 18.68 4.47 1.86
C TYR A 61 18.75 3.37 0.79
N ALA A 62 17.62 2.77 0.42
CA ALA A 62 17.59 1.76 -0.64
C ALA A 62 18.02 2.30 -2.01
N ILE A 63 17.72 3.58 -2.29
CA ILE A 63 18.13 4.29 -3.52
C ILE A 63 19.64 4.59 -3.50
N GLU A 64 20.17 5.06 -2.37
CA GLU A 64 21.50 5.70 -2.30
C GLU A 64 22.62 4.77 -1.82
N SER A 65 22.34 3.78 -0.96
CA SER A 65 23.35 3.01 -0.22
C SER A 65 24.42 2.31 -1.06
N ASN A 66 24.10 1.96 -2.30
CA ASN A 66 25.01 1.28 -3.22
C ASN A 66 25.52 2.18 -4.34
N ARG A 67 25.16 3.47 -4.33
CA ARG A 67 25.68 4.43 -5.30
C ARG A 67 27.14 4.67 -5.01
N ASP A 68 27.94 4.77 -6.06
CA ASP A 68 29.30 5.31 -5.93
C ASP A 68 29.24 6.62 -5.10
N GLY A 69 30.26 6.91 -4.30
CA GLY A 69 30.32 8.16 -3.53
C GLY A 69 29.24 8.39 -2.45
N PHE A 70 28.37 7.42 -2.15
CA PHE A 70 27.44 7.51 -1.02
C PHE A 70 28.21 7.71 0.31
N ASP A 71 27.95 8.84 0.98
CA ASP A 71 28.51 9.14 2.30
C ASP A 71 27.54 8.67 3.38
N GLU A 72 27.77 7.43 3.85
CA GLU A 72 27.00 6.79 4.91
C GLU A 72 26.98 7.62 6.21
N SER A 73 28.11 8.27 6.55
CA SER A 73 28.19 9.11 7.74
C SER A 73 27.29 10.33 7.61
N GLN A 74 27.36 11.02 6.47
CA GLN A 74 26.52 12.18 6.19
C GLN A 74 25.03 11.80 6.18
N PHE A 75 24.67 10.64 5.61
CA PHE A 75 23.30 10.14 5.64
C PHE A 75 22.84 9.91 7.09
N PHE A 76 23.64 9.23 7.91
CA PHE A 76 23.31 8.94 9.30
C PHE A 76 23.32 10.16 10.23
N ASP A 77 23.99 11.25 9.87
CA ASP A 77 23.90 12.51 10.62
C ASP A 77 22.54 13.20 10.41
N GLN A 78 21.82 12.88 9.32
CA GLN A 78 20.54 13.49 8.98
C GLN A 78 19.32 12.68 9.42
N VAL A 79 19.50 11.42 9.80
CA VAL A 79 18.37 10.53 10.14
C VAL A 79 18.29 10.23 11.64
N SER A 80 17.11 9.78 12.07
CA SER A 80 16.87 9.40 13.46
C SER A 80 17.74 8.20 13.87
N PRO A 81 18.06 8.03 15.18
CA PRO A 81 18.75 6.83 15.66
C PRO A 81 18.00 5.53 15.33
N ARG A 82 16.66 5.57 15.27
CA ARG A 82 15.84 4.43 14.85
C ARG A 82 16.10 4.09 13.39
N MET A 83 16.16 5.09 12.52
CA MET A 83 16.45 4.85 11.10
C MET A 83 17.85 4.23 10.89
N LYS A 84 18.85 4.51 11.73
CA LYS A 84 20.14 3.81 11.68
C LYS A 84 20.01 2.32 11.94
N GLN A 85 19.17 1.93 12.91
CA GLN A 85 18.87 0.53 13.21
C GLN A 85 18.13 -0.14 12.06
N VAL A 86 17.17 0.58 11.46
CA VAL A 86 16.43 0.12 10.28
C VAL A 86 17.38 -0.13 9.10
N ALA A 87 18.29 0.81 8.81
CA ALA A 87 19.28 0.67 7.74
C ALA A 87 20.20 -0.55 7.96
N ALA A 88 20.72 -0.72 9.18
CA ALA A 88 21.51 -1.90 9.53
C ALA A 88 20.73 -3.21 9.35
N ALA A 89 19.45 -3.26 9.76
CA ALA A 89 18.61 -4.43 9.56
C ALA A 89 18.32 -4.71 8.08
N MET A 90 18.17 -3.67 7.25
CA MET A 90 18.07 -3.83 5.79
C MET A 90 19.36 -4.40 5.20
N ASP A 91 20.53 -3.93 5.63
CA ASP A 91 21.82 -4.44 5.16
C ASP A 91 22.04 -5.90 5.56
N ASP A 92 21.74 -6.25 6.82
CA ASP A 92 21.82 -7.63 7.30
C ASP A 92 20.88 -8.56 6.52
N ALA A 93 19.62 -8.15 6.32
CA ALA A 93 18.63 -8.95 5.61
C ALA A 93 18.98 -9.11 4.12
N THR A 94 19.46 -8.05 3.47
CA THR A 94 19.87 -8.11 2.06
C THR A 94 21.16 -8.91 1.89
N MET A 95 22.14 -8.77 2.79
CA MET A 95 23.35 -9.60 2.81
C MET A 95 22.99 -11.09 2.98
N GLN A 96 22.08 -11.42 3.90
CA GLN A 96 21.60 -12.78 4.09
C GLN A 96 20.88 -13.33 2.84
N SER A 97 20.03 -12.51 2.21
CA SER A 97 19.32 -12.90 0.97
C SER A 97 20.29 -13.11 -0.20
N ARG A 98 21.28 -12.22 -0.37
CA ARG A 98 22.33 -12.29 -1.40
C ARG A 98 23.15 -13.57 -1.31
N GLY A 99 23.35 -14.11 -0.12
CA GLY A 99 24.19 -15.28 0.13
C GLY A 99 25.69 -14.96 0.12
N GLU A 100 26.49 -15.96 0.50
CA GLU A 100 27.93 -15.78 0.66
C GLU A 100 28.61 -15.41 -0.66
N ASN A 101 29.56 -14.46 -0.59
CA ASN A 101 30.39 -14.00 -1.71
C ASN A 101 29.67 -13.22 -2.82
N VAL A 102 28.41 -12.85 -2.62
CA VAL A 102 27.67 -11.98 -3.54
C VAL A 102 27.74 -10.55 -3.02
N ARG A 103 28.35 -9.65 -3.80
CA ARG A 103 28.45 -8.22 -3.46
C ARG A 103 27.13 -7.50 -3.74
N SER A 104 26.93 -6.32 -3.15
CA SER A 104 25.83 -5.43 -3.56
C SER A 104 25.94 -5.06 -5.05
N ALA A 105 24.82 -4.70 -5.66
CA ALA A 105 24.80 -4.16 -7.01
C ALA A 105 25.64 -2.87 -7.05
N ASN A 106 26.42 -2.66 -8.10
CA ASN A 106 27.12 -1.41 -8.30
C ASN A 106 26.17 -0.43 -9.02
N THR A 107 25.72 0.62 -8.34
CA THR A 107 24.88 1.67 -8.93
C THR A 107 25.72 2.91 -9.18
N GLN A 108 25.56 3.53 -10.34
CA GLN A 108 26.47 4.59 -10.79
C GLN A 108 25.94 5.96 -10.34
N ILE A 109 26.83 6.83 -9.83
CA ILE A 109 26.51 8.27 -9.81
C ILE A 109 26.53 8.77 -11.25
N ALA A 110 25.69 9.74 -11.56
CA ALA A 110 25.91 10.62 -12.69
C ALA A 110 27.38 11.06 -12.67
N THR A 111 28.18 10.59 -13.61
CA THR A 111 29.41 11.34 -13.87
C THR A 111 28.93 12.66 -14.46
N ASP A 112 29.31 13.77 -13.82
CA ASP A 112 28.98 15.14 -14.20
C ASP A 112 29.59 15.54 -15.57
N GLU A 113 29.57 14.64 -16.55
CA GLU A 113 29.82 14.96 -17.96
C GLU A 113 28.62 15.74 -18.51
N GLN A 114 28.43 16.93 -17.94
CA GLN A 114 28.58 18.18 -18.69
C GLN A 114 27.54 18.42 -19.77
N ASP A 115 26.30 18.60 -19.33
CA ASP A 115 25.40 19.55 -19.98
C ASP A 115 25.24 20.77 -19.05
N ASP A 116 25.95 21.86 -19.36
CA ASP A 116 26.00 23.14 -18.60
C ASP A 116 24.63 23.87 -18.48
N ASN A 117 23.53 23.20 -18.79
CA ASN A 117 22.19 23.76 -18.82
C ASN A 117 21.49 23.66 -17.47
N ASN A 118 22.06 24.28 -16.42
CA ASN A 118 21.43 24.84 -15.21
C ASN A 118 20.16 24.15 -14.62
N ALA A 119 19.98 22.86 -14.86
CA ALA A 119 18.86 22.08 -14.39
C ALA A 119 19.20 21.68 -12.97
N VAL A 120 18.38 22.15 -12.02
CA VAL A 120 18.46 21.79 -10.60
C VAL A 120 18.66 20.28 -10.51
N SER A 121 19.83 19.85 -10.01
CA SER A 121 20.17 18.43 -9.90
C SER A 121 19.25 17.80 -8.85
N ASP A 122 18.15 17.21 -9.30
CA ASP A 122 17.34 16.34 -8.46
C ASP A 122 18.21 15.13 -8.12
N ALA A 123 18.75 15.05 -6.89
CA ALA A 123 19.67 14.01 -6.46
C ALA A 123 19.08 12.58 -6.59
N LEU A 124 17.77 12.50 -6.77
CA LEU A 124 17.03 11.26 -6.97
C LEU A 124 16.76 10.96 -8.46
N ALA A 125 17.13 11.83 -9.39
CA ALA A 125 16.97 11.58 -10.82
C ALA A 125 17.98 10.52 -11.30
N PRO A 126 17.54 9.55 -12.12
CA PRO A 126 18.43 8.54 -12.69
C PRO A 126 19.37 9.17 -13.72
N SER A 127 20.67 8.95 -13.53
CA SER A 127 21.72 9.43 -14.44
C SER A 127 22.16 8.39 -15.46
N VAL A 128 22.00 7.11 -15.15
CA VAL A 128 22.40 5.95 -15.98
C VAL A 128 21.17 5.20 -16.53
N GLY A 129 20.03 5.90 -16.55
CA GLY A 129 18.73 5.35 -16.92
C GLY A 129 17.94 4.85 -15.72
N PHE A 130 16.65 4.60 -15.94
CA PHE A 130 15.69 4.22 -14.91
C PHE A 130 16.02 2.90 -14.20
N GLY A 131 15.72 2.75 -12.91
CA GLY A 131 15.84 1.46 -12.21
C GLY A 131 17.28 1.05 -11.84
N ASP A 132 18.21 2.00 -11.77
CA ASP A 132 19.57 1.78 -11.25
C ASP A 132 19.57 1.74 -9.71
N MET A 133 18.94 0.70 -9.17
CA MET A 133 18.80 0.44 -7.74
C MET A 133 19.01 -1.05 -7.48
N ASP A 134 19.76 -1.39 -6.42
CA ASP A 134 19.90 -2.78 -5.98
C ASP A 134 18.52 -3.40 -5.68
N ALA A 135 18.19 -4.48 -6.39
CA ALA A 135 16.87 -5.09 -6.33
C ALA A 135 16.52 -5.62 -4.93
N LEU A 136 17.51 -6.09 -4.17
CA LEU A 136 17.29 -6.64 -2.83
C LEU A 136 17.12 -5.52 -1.79
N GLN A 137 17.84 -4.39 -1.93
CA GLN A 137 17.58 -3.21 -1.09
C GLN A 137 16.18 -2.64 -1.34
N PHE A 138 15.74 -2.57 -2.60
CA PHE A 138 14.37 -2.20 -2.93
C PHE A 138 13.34 -3.13 -2.24
N CYS A 139 13.55 -4.45 -2.33
CA CYS A 139 12.71 -5.44 -1.67
C CYS A 139 12.67 -5.26 -0.14
N ALA A 140 13.81 -4.97 0.49
CA ALA A 140 13.88 -4.72 1.93
C ALA A 140 13.05 -3.49 2.32
N ALA A 141 13.18 -2.36 1.60
CA ALA A 141 12.39 -1.16 1.84
C ALA A 141 10.88 -1.40 1.64
N MET A 142 10.50 -2.12 0.58
CA MET A 142 9.09 -2.45 0.31
C MET A 142 8.51 -3.43 1.32
N ARG A 143 9.32 -4.35 1.86
CA ARG A 143 8.90 -5.21 2.97
C ARG A 143 8.62 -4.40 4.23
N LEU A 144 9.51 -3.49 4.62
CA LEU A 144 9.29 -2.60 5.76
C LEU A 144 8.04 -1.75 5.57
N PHE A 145 7.83 -1.22 4.37
CA PHE A 145 6.66 -0.44 4.03
C PHE A 145 5.36 -1.22 4.20
N ALA A 146 5.31 -2.49 3.75
CA ALA A 146 4.15 -3.34 3.91
C ALA A 146 3.79 -3.54 5.40
N GLU A 147 4.78 -3.84 6.23
CA GLU A 147 4.59 -4.03 7.69
C GLU A 147 4.19 -2.74 8.39
N TRP A 148 4.87 -1.64 8.08
CA TRP A 148 4.61 -0.33 8.66
C TRP A 148 3.17 0.09 8.42
N ARG A 149 2.63 -0.12 7.21
CA ARG A 149 1.22 0.21 6.91
C ARG A 149 0.26 -0.52 7.83
N ILE A 150 0.47 -1.81 8.10
CA ILE A 150 -0.38 -2.56 9.04
C ILE A 150 -0.26 -1.99 10.44
N LEU A 151 0.97 -1.77 10.91
CA LEU A 151 1.24 -1.37 12.30
C LEU A 151 0.90 0.10 12.60
N ARG A 152 0.86 0.96 11.58
CA ARG A 152 0.76 2.42 11.73
C ARG A 152 -0.40 3.08 11.01
N GLN A 153 -1.10 2.35 10.14
CA GLN A 153 -2.30 2.87 9.49
C GLN A 153 -3.58 2.15 9.90
N VAL A 154 -3.50 1.06 10.65
CA VAL A 154 -4.66 0.30 11.13
C VAL A 154 -4.80 0.46 12.65
N PRO A 155 -5.52 1.49 13.12
CA PRO A 155 -5.83 1.63 14.54
C PRO A 155 -6.64 0.43 15.07
N GLU A 156 -6.53 0.20 16.37
CA GLU A 156 -7.34 -0.82 17.05
C GLU A 156 -8.84 -0.53 16.91
N GLY A 157 -9.64 -1.60 16.86
CA GLY A 157 -11.10 -1.52 16.70
C GLY A 157 -11.60 -1.53 15.26
N TYR A 158 -10.74 -1.32 14.27
CA TYR A 158 -11.13 -1.26 12.85
C TYR A 158 -10.94 -2.61 12.12
N LYS A 159 -11.63 -3.66 12.60
CA LYS A 159 -11.46 -5.04 12.08
C LYS A 159 -11.68 -5.17 10.57
N GLY A 160 -12.72 -4.52 10.01
CA GLY A 160 -13.01 -4.57 8.58
C GLY A 160 -11.91 -3.94 7.72
N TYR A 161 -11.37 -2.80 8.15
CA TYR A 161 -10.25 -2.14 7.48
C TYR A 161 -8.95 -2.96 7.60
N ALA A 162 -8.71 -3.57 8.76
CA ALA A 162 -7.57 -4.44 9.00
C ALA A 162 -7.52 -5.63 8.02
N VAL A 163 -8.67 -6.23 7.69
CA VAL A 163 -8.75 -7.31 6.69
C VAL A 163 -8.29 -6.83 5.32
N GLY A 164 -8.81 -5.69 4.84
CA GLY A 164 -8.43 -5.12 3.54
C GLY A 164 -6.95 -4.74 3.46
N MET A 165 -6.44 -4.09 4.51
CA MET A 165 -5.02 -3.74 4.61
C MET A 165 -4.14 -4.99 4.66
N GLY A 166 -4.57 -6.04 5.37
CA GLY A 166 -3.90 -7.33 5.41
C GLY A 166 -3.83 -8.05 4.06
N LEU A 167 -4.83 -7.90 3.19
CA LEU A 167 -4.77 -8.39 1.81
C LEU A 167 -3.71 -7.64 1.00
N GLY A 168 -3.65 -6.31 1.13
CA GLY A 168 -2.61 -5.49 0.49
C GLY A 168 -1.20 -5.82 0.99
N HIS A 169 -1.03 -6.08 2.29
CA HIS A 169 0.24 -6.56 2.86
C HIS A 169 0.69 -7.88 2.23
N LYS A 170 -0.20 -8.88 2.19
CA LYS A 170 0.11 -10.19 1.59
C LYS A 170 0.49 -10.07 0.12
N ASP A 171 -0.21 -9.22 -0.63
CA ASP A 171 0.09 -8.96 -2.04
C ASP A 171 1.50 -8.37 -2.22
N VAL A 172 1.88 -7.36 -1.42
CA VAL A 172 3.25 -6.81 -1.46
C VAL A 172 4.29 -7.88 -1.11
N VAL A 173 4.08 -8.67 -0.05
CA VAL A 173 5.04 -9.71 0.36
C VAL A 173 5.21 -10.79 -0.71
N GLN A 174 4.12 -11.24 -1.34
CA GLN A 174 4.17 -12.22 -2.42
C GLN A 174 4.91 -11.68 -3.65
N ASN A 175 4.70 -10.42 -4.00
CA ASN A 175 5.38 -9.81 -5.14
C ASN A 175 6.85 -9.48 -4.85
N VAL A 176 7.21 -9.15 -3.60
CA VAL A 176 8.61 -9.09 -3.13
C VAL A 176 9.28 -10.46 -3.29
N ALA A 177 8.58 -11.55 -2.98
CA ALA A 177 9.10 -12.91 -3.15
C ALA A 177 9.46 -13.23 -4.61
N LYS A 178 8.66 -12.73 -5.57
CA LYS A 178 8.93 -12.91 -7.01
C LYS A 178 10.24 -12.22 -7.42
N ILE A 179 10.44 -10.98 -6.95
CA ILE A 179 11.66 -10.20 -7.24
C ILE A 179 12.88 -10.85 -6.58
N GLU A 180 12.79 -11.22 -5.30
CA GLU A 180 13.87 -11.86 -4.54
C GLU A 180 14.28 -13.20 -5.20
N SER A 181 13.31 -14.03 -5.57
CA SER A 181 13.58 -15.31 -6.25
C SER A 181 14.26 -15.14 -7.59
N ALA A 182 13.89 -14.11 -8.35
CA ALA A 182 14.54 -13.80 -9.63
C ALA A 182 15.96 -13.27 -9.44
N ALA A 183 16.21 -12.45 -8.41
CA ALA A 183 17.55 -12.00 -8.04
C ALA A 183 18.47 -13.17 -7.67
N HIS A 184 17.95 -14.16 -6.93
CA HIS A 184 18.70 -15.39 -6.64
C HIS A 184 19.04 -16.16 -7.92
N ALA A 185 18.05 -16.39 -8.79
CA ALA A 185 18.26 -17.10 -10.05
C ALA A 185 19.29 -16.39 -10.96
N TRP A 186 19.20 -15.07 -11.07
CA TRP A 186 20.14 -14.26 -11.83
C TRP A 186 21.57 -14.38 -11.29
N THR A 187 21.71 -14.29 -9.96
CA THR A 187 23.03 -14.37 -9.30
C THR A 187 23.66 -15.76 -9.46
N GLU A 188 22.86 -16.81 -9.36
CA GLU A 188 23.30 -18.19 -9.58
C GLU A 188 23.82 -18.38 -11.01
N GLU A 189 23.11 -17.87 -12.01
CA GLU A 189 23.55 -17.95 -13.42
C GLU A 189 24.85 -17.18 -13.67
N GLN A 190 24.98 -15.96 -13.14
CA GLN A 190 26.22 -15.18 -13.27
C GLN A 190 27.43 -15.87 -12.61
N SER A 191 27.20 -16.64 -11.53
CA SER A 191 28.26 -17.38 -10.84
C SER A 191 28.76 -18.60 -11.63
N GLU A 192 27.93 -19.18 -12.51
CA GLU A 192 28.36 -20.28 -13.39
C GLU A 192 29.28 -19.78 -14.52
N ASP A 193 29.04 -18.57 -15.01
CA ASP A 193 29.75 -18.00 -16.15
C ASP A 193 31.04 -17.26 -15.77
N ASN A 194 31.11 -16.70 -14.55
CA ASN A 194 32.25 -15.94 -14.07
C ASN A 194 32.84 -16.51 -12.77
N ILE A 195 34.11 -16.93 -12.82
CA ILE A 195 34.89 -17.33 -11.63
C ILE A 195 35.17 -16.11 -10.70
N ALA A 196 34.94 -14.88 -11.18
CA ALA A 196 35.12 -13.65 -10.42
C ALA A 196 33.81 -13.20 -9.75
N SER A 197 33.94 -12.67 -8.52
CA SER A 197 32.90 -12.13 -7.64
C SER A 197 31.61 -11.67 -8.34
N SER A 198 30.51 -12.40 -8.14
CA SER A 198 29.16 -11.98 -8.54
C SER A 198 28.66 -10.82 -7.66
N SER A 199 27.98 -9.84 -8.24
CA SER A 199 27.15 -8.86 -7.51
C SER A 199 25.68 -9.32 -7.52
N SER A 200 24.81 -8.71 -6.70
CA SER A 200 23.37 -8.76 -6.92
C SER A 200 22.99 -7.88 -8.12
N PRO A 201 21.82 -8.11 -8.75
CA PRO A 201 21.37 -7.30 -9.86
C PRO A 201 20.70 -6.01 -9.39
N THR A 202 20.73 -4.99 -10.24
CA THR A 202 19.80 -3.85 -10.15
C THR A 202 18.41 -4.24 -10.67
N LEU A 203 17.38 -3.44 -10.36
CA LEU A 203 16.03 -3.64 -10.91
C LEU A 203 16.06 -3.63 -12.45
N ARG A 204 16.81 -2.71 -13.07
CA ARG A 204 17.04 -2.68 -14.52
C ARG A 204 17.66 -3.97 -15.04
N GLN A 205 18.73 -4.45 -14.41
CA GLN A 205 19.42 -5.67 -14.84
C GLN A 205 18.51 -6.90 -14.76
N LEU A 206 17.64 -6.97 -13.74
CA LEU A 206 16.63 -8.03 -13.64
C LEU A 206 15.65 -8.01 -14.81
N LEU A 207 15.06 -6.84 -15.11
CA LEU A 207 14.08 -6.75 -16.21
C LEU A 207 14.74 -6.98 -17.57
N GLN A 208 15.94 -6.42 -17.79
CA GLN A 208 16.69 -6.64 -19.01
C GLN A 208 17.01 -8.12 -19.21
N TYR A 209 17.41 -8.84 -18.15
CA TYR A 209 17.63 -10.27 -18.22
C TYR A 209 16.36 -11.04 -18.60
N GLU A 210 15.18 -10.65 -18.12
CA GLU A 210 13.91 -11.26 -18.54
C GLU A 210 13.56 -11.01 -20.01
N VAL A 211 13.91 -9.84 -20.55
CA VAL A 211 13.81 -9.53 -21.99
C VAL A 211 14.77 -10.40 -22.79
N ASP A 212 16.06 -10.40 -22.42
CA ASP A 212 17.13 -11.07 -23.16
C ASP A 212 16.97 -12.59 -23.17
N SER A 213 16.41 -13.13 -22.08
CA SER A 213 16.15 -14.56 -21.91
C SER A 213 14.81 -15.01 -22.48
N ASP A 214 14.06 -14.11 -23.13
CA ASP A 214 12.72 -14.40 -23.66
C ASP A 214 11.80 -15.04 -22.59
N PHE A 215 11.86 -14.49 -21.38
CA PHE A 215 11.15 -15.06 -20.22
C PHE A 215 9.63 -14.87 -20.32
N HIS A 216 9.24 -13.77 -20.95
CA HIS A 216 7.87 -13.45 -21.33
C HIS A 216 7.59 -14.04 -22.72
N PRO A 217 6.34 -14.42 -23.05
CA PRO A 217 6.04 -14.87 -24.41
C PRO A 217 6.39 -13.77 -25.42
N THR A 218 7.51 -13.91 -26.15
CA THR A 218 8.23 -12.90 -26.95
C THR A 218 7.38 -11.99 -27.83
N ALA A 219 6.22 -12.45 -28.28
CA ALA A 219 5.33 -11.71 -29.17
C ALA A 219 4.28 -10.84 -28.43
N LYS A 220 4.33 -10.72 -27.10
CA LYS A 220 3.17 -10.25 -26.30
C LYS A 220 3.46 -9.23 -25.20
N LEU A 221 4.68 -8.70 -25.05
CA LEU A 221 4.85 -7.51 -24.20
C LEU A 221 3.84 -6.44 -24.65
N PRO A 222 3.10 -5.82 -23.71
CA PRO A 222 3.41 -5.69 -22.29
C PRO A 222 2.88 -6.80 -21.37
N GLN A 223 2.32 -7.91 -21.89
CA GLN A 223 1.84 -9.01 -21.06
C GLN A 223 2.99 -9.75 -20.36
N LEU A 224 2.94 -9.78 -19.04
CA LEU A 224 3.96 -10.37 -18.19
C LEU A 224 3.59 -11.78 -17.74
N LYS A 225 4.60 -12.56 -17.38
CA LYS A 225 4.41 -13.91 -16.84
C LYS A 225 4.20 -13.80 -15.34
N GLU A 226 3.21 -14.52 -14.80
CA GLU A 226 2.80 -14.39 -13.40
C GLU A 226 3.95 -14.52 -12.38
N LYS A 227 4.92 -15.40 -12.66
CA LYS A 227 6.07 -15.69 -11.79
C LYS A 227 7.32 -14.86 -12.10
N SER A 228 7.23 -13.83 -12.93
CA SER A 228 8.35 -12.96 -13.27
C SER A 228 8.63 -11.91 -12.18
N SER A 229 9.86 -11.42 -12.16
CA SER A 229 10.24 -10.23 -11.39
C SER A 229 9.56 -8.98 -11.92
N ALA A 230 9.40 -8.84 -13.24
CA ALA A 230 8.63 -7.74 -13.83
C ALA A 230 7.21 -7.67 -13.24
N MET A 231 6.52 -8.82 -13.14
CA MET A 231 5.18 -8.88 -12.54
C MET A 231 5.21 -8.49 -11.06
N GLY A 232 6.19 -9.00 -10.31
CA GLY A 232 6.36 -8.63 -8.90
C GLY A 232 6.59 -7.12 -8.72
N LEU A 233 7.53 -6.56 -9.46
CA LEU A 233 7.87 -5.14 -9.41
C LEU A 233 6.70 -4.25 -9.84
N LEU A 234 5.90 -4.67 -10.83
CA LEU A 234 4.74 -3.92 -11.31
C LEU A 234 3.71 -3.72 -10.20
N TRP A 235 3.34 -4.79 -9.49
CA TRP A 235 2.36 -4.72 -8.43
C TRP A 235 2.88 -3.99 -7.19
N VAL A 236 4.14 -4.20 -6.82
CA VAL A 236 4.78 -3.44 -5.73
C VAL A 236 4.85 -1.94 -6.04
N ARG A 237 5.18 -1.57 -7.28
CA ARG A 237 5.13 -0.17 -7.77
C ARG A 237 3.72 0.40 -7.66
N ARG A 238 2.69 -0.32 -8.11
CA ARG A 238 1.29 0.14 -8.02
C ARG A 238 0.83 0.31 -6.56
N GLN A 239 1.24 -0.57 -5.66
CA GLN A 239 0.98 -0.41 -4.22
C GLN A 239 1.64 0.85 -3.63
N LEU A 240 2.90 1.11 -4.00
CA LEU A 240 3.59 2.33 -3.60
C LEU A 240 2.94 3.58 -4.22
N GLN A 241 2.54 3.51 -5.50
CA GLN A 241 1.86 4.61 -6.20
C GLN A 241 0.52 4.93 -5.54
N TYR A 242 -0.28 3.92 -5.20
CA TYR A 242 -1.56 4.11 -4.56
C TYR A 242 -1.45 4.81 -3.21
N GLN A 243 -0.53 4.37 -2.34
CA GLN A 243 -0.30 5.03 -1.06
C GLN A 243 0.21 6.47 -1.23
N THR A 244 1.07 6.70 -2.22
CA THR A 244 1.60 8.03 -2.53
C THR A 244 0.51 8.97 -3.04
N ALA A 245 -0.39 8.48 -3.89
CA ALA A 245 -1.55 9.23 -4.36
C ALA A 245 -2.52 9.54 -3.22
N ILE A 246 -2.78 8.60 -2.29
CA ILE A 246 -3.57 8.88 -1.08
C ILE A 246 -2.98 10.05 -0.31
N PHE A 247 -1.69 9.99 0.04
CA PHE A 247 -1.06 11.05 0.81
C PHE A 247 -1.03 12.39 0.07
N SER A 248 -0.74 12.37 -1.23
CA SER A 248 -0.81 13.56 -2.08
C SER A 248 -2.20 14.20 -2.03
N ASN A 249 -3.24 13.41 -2.24
CA ASN A 249 -4.62 13.91 -2.31
C ASN A 249 -5.12 14.38 -0.93
N MET A 250 -4.67 13.74 0.17
CA MET A 250 -5.01 14.15 1.53
C MET A 250 -4.48 15.55 1.87
N MET A 251 -3.30 15.93 1.36
CA MET A 251 -2.75 17.29 1.51
C MET A 251 -3.56 18.35 0.76
N GLU A 252 -4.47 17.94 -0.12
CA GLU A 252 -5.34 18.82 -0.90
C GLU A 252 -6.79 18.80 -0.40
N VAL A 253 -7.03 18.34 0.82
CA VAL A 253 -8.33 18.45 1.50
C VAL A 253 -8.34 19.70 2.38
N PRO A 254 -9.35 20.58 2.30
CA PRO A 254 -10.55 20.50 1.47
C PRO A 254 -10.42 21.22 0.10
N SER A 255 -9.22 21.66 -0.30
CA SER A 255 -9.03 22.56 -1.45
C SER A 255 -9.44 21.95 -2.80
N THR A 256 -8.93 20.75 -3.11
CA THR A 256 -9.22 20.00 -4.34
C THR A 256 -10.28 18.94 -4.09
N TYR A 257 -10.19 18.26 -2.94
CA TYR A 257 -11.10 17.18 -2.57
C TYR A 257 -11.98 17.60 -1.40
N PRO A 258 -13.31 17.42 -1.46
CA PRO A 258 -14.21 17.90 -0.41
C PRO A 258 -14.01 17.18 0.93
N ASN A 259 -13.45 15.97 0.94
CA ASN A 259 -13.14 15.19 2.13
C ASN A 259 -12.16 14.06 1.79
N THR A 260 -11.64 13.39 2.84
CA THR A 260 -10.73 12.25 2.73
C THR A 260 -11.29 11.12 1.86
N ASN A 261 -12.60 10.83 1.93
CA ASN A 261 -13.18 9.74 1.15
C ASN A 261 -13.08 10.00 -0.36
N ALA A 262 -13.33 11.24 -0.78
CA ALA A 262 -13.13 11.65 -2.17
C ALA A 262 -11.65 11.59 -2.59
N ALA A 263 -10.73 12.01 -1.72
CA ALA A 263 -9.29 11.96 -1.96
C ALA A 263 -8.78 10.52 -2.19
N VAL A 264 -9.20 9.58 -1.34
CA VAL A 264 -8.80 8.16 -1.45
C VAL A 264 -9.48 7.47 -2.64
N ALA A 265 -10.75 7.78 -2.92
CA ALA A 265 -11.46 7.27 -4.09
C ALA A 265 -10.79 7.74 -5.39
N ALA A 266 -10.32 9.00 -5.44
CA ALA A 266 -9.55 9.51 -6.56
C ALA A 266 -8.21 8.78 -6.75
N ALA A 267 -7.47 8.54 -5.67
CA ALA A 267 -6.23 7.75 -5.72
C ALA A 267 -6.47 6.31 -6.23
N TYR A 268 -7.59 5.69 -5.83
CA TYR A 268 -7.93 4.35 -6.31
C TYR A 268 -8.26 4.35 -7.80
N LYS A 269 -9.01 5.37 -8.24
CA LYS A 269 -9.37 5.54 -9.64
C LYS A 269 -8.14 5.75 -10.52
N GLU A 270 -7.18 6.54 -10.04
CA GLU A 270 -5.91 6.78 -10.74
C GLU A 270 -5.10 5.49 -10.92
N VAL A 271 -4.98 4.69 -9.86
CA VAL A 271 -3.99 3.60 -9.84
C VAL A 271 -4.58 2.25 -10.19
N TYR A 272 -5.77 1.89 -9.68
CA TYR A 272 -6.26 0.51 -9.69
C TYR A 272 -7.50 0.27 -10.55
N ASP A 273 -8.32 1.28 -10.85
CA ASP A 273 -9.63 1.08 -11.50
C ASP A 273 -9.53 0.32 -12.82
N GLN A 274 -8.49 0.59 -13.61
CA GLN A 274 -8.23 -0.09 -14.87
C GLN A 274 -7.67 -1.50 -14.72
N TYR A 275 -7.15 -1.90 -13.55
CA TYR A 275 -6.50 -3.19 -13.33
C TYR A 275 -7.30 -4.14 -12.44
N HIS A 276 -8.25 -3.66 -11.66
CA HIS A 276 -9.09 -4.51 -10.81
C HIS A 276 -10.39 -4.88 -11.53
N GLY A 277 -10.69 -6.17 -11.59
CA GLY A 277 -12.01 -6.67 -11.96
C GLY A 277 -13.07 -6.28 -10.92
N TRP A 278 -14.34 -6.37 -11.33
CA TRP A 278 -15.49 -5.93 -10.52
C TRP A 278 -15.49 -6.49 -9.09
N ALA A 279 -15.14 -7.78 -8.91
CA ALA A 279 -15.10 -8.41 -7.59
C ALA A 279 -14.03 -7.78 -6.67
N VAL A 280 -12.83 -7.53 -7.19
CA VAL A 280 -11.73 -6.90 -6.44
C VAL A 280 -12.10 -5.45 -6.10
N GLN A 281 -12.69 -4.72 -7.05
CA GLN A 281 -13.20 -3.37 -6.79
C GLN A 281 -14.22 -3.34 -5.65
N LYS A 282 -15.09 -4.35 -5.53
CA LYS A 282 -16.05 -4.44 -4.42
C LYS A 282 -15.37 -4.70 -3.08
N ILE A 283 -14.46 -5.68 -3.01
CA ILE A 283 -13.70 -5.98 -1.78
C ILE A 283 -12.94 -4.73 -1.30
N PHE A 284 -12.33 -4.02 -2.25
CA PHE A 284 -11.63 -2.78 -1.96
C PHE A 284 -12.56 -1.72 -1.35
N ASN A 285 -13.71 -1.47 -1.99
CA ASN A 285 -14.70 -0.51 -1.50
C ASN A 285 -15.25 -0.87 -0.12
N TYR A 286 -15.52 -2.16 0.15
CA TYR A 286 -15.96 -2.60 1.47
C TYR A 286 -14.90 -2.36 2.54
N SER A 287 -13.64 -2.64 2.23
CA SER A 287 -12.52 -2.37 3.15
C SER A 287 -12.39 -0.88 3.44
N PHE A 288 -12.56 -0.04 2.40
CA PHE A 288 -12.48 1.41 2.53
C PHE A 288 -13.64 2.01 3.33
N GLN A 289 -14.87 1.51 3.17
CA GLN A 289 -16.01 1.93 3.99
C GLN A 289 -15.82 1.62 5.49
N ALA A 290 -15.01 0.62 5.82
CA ALA A 290 -14.66 0.28 7.18
C ALA A 290 -13.45 1.07 7.73
N ALA A 291 -12.86 1.97 6.94
CA ALA A 291 -11.67 2.72 7.33
C ALA A 291 -11.96 3.71 8.47
N PRO A 292 -10.97 3.98 9.35
CA PRO A 292 -11.05 5.10 10.29
C PRO A 292 -11.15 6.44 9.57
N GLN A 293 -11.56 7.46 10.31
CA GLN A 293 -11.37 8.84 9.88
C GLN A 293 -9.87 9.14 9.73
N ALA A 294 -9.51 10.02 8.79
CA ALA A 294 -8.12 10.37 8.48
C ALA A 294 -7.34 10.80 9.72
N GLU A 295 -7.94 11.65 10.57
CA GLU A 295 -7.31 12.19 11.77
C GLU A 295 -6.89 11.08 12.73
N VAL A 296 -7.69 10.01 12.84
CA VAL A 296 -7.38 8.85 13.68
C VAL A 296 -6.14 8.11 13.13
N ILE A 297 -6.06 7.93 11.81
CA ILE A 297 -4.89 7.31 11.16
C ILE A 297 -3.65 8.18 11.37
N MET A 298 -3.75 9.49 11.13
CA MET A 298 -2.63 10.43 11.25
C MET A 298 -2.07 10.48 12.68
N ARG A 299 -2.93 10.48 13.69
CA ARG A 299 -2.51 10.36 15.11
C ARG A 299 -1.77 9.05 15.40
N PHE A 300 -2.15 7.97 14.72
CA PHE A 300 -1.59 6.64 14.93
C PHE A 300 -0.23 6.44 14.24
N MET A 301 0.09 7.25 13.23
CA MET A 301 1.33 7.18 12.45
C MET A 301 2.58 7.64 13.20
N ASN A 302 2.45 8.50 14.22
CA ASN A 302 3.56 8.98 15.05
C ASN A 302 3.25 8.83 16.56
N PRO A 303 3.48 7.63 17.14
CA PRO A 303 3.14 7.36 18.54
C PRO A 303 3.98 8.16 19.54
N HIS A 304 5.15 8.65 19.13
CA HIS A 304 6.04 9.44 19.98
C HIS A 304 5.52 10.87 20.11
N ARG A 305 5.24 11.52 18.97
CA ARG A 305 4.67 12.87 18.97
C ARG A 305 3.34 12.90 19.70
N LEU A 306 2.50 11.89 19.55
CA LEU A 306 1.23 11.81 20.29
C LEU A 306 1.45 11.85 21.81
N LYS A 307 2.44 11.13 22.33
CA LYS A 307 2.78 11.15 23.77
C LYS A 307 3.28 12.53 24.21
N GLU A 308 4.11 13.18 23.39
CA GLU A 308 4.62 14.52 23.68
C GLU A 308 3.49 15.56 23.71
N VAL A 309 2.62 15.56 22.70
CA VAL A 309 1.47 16.47 22.59
C VAL A 309 0.51 16.29 23.76
N LEU A 310 0.26 15.05 24.20
CA LEU A 310 -0.56 14.78 25.38
C LEU A 310 0.06 15.40 26.65
N VAL A 311 1.39 15.33 26.82
CA VAL A 311 2.09 15.98 27.93
C VAL A 311 2.02 17.50 27.80
N GLU A 312 2.29 18.05 26.62
CA GLU A 312 2.20 19.50 26.34
C GLU A 312 0.82 20.04 26.68
N ALA A 313 -0.25 19.33 26.31
CA ALA A 313 -1.62 19.75 26.57
C ALA A 313 -1.97 19.83 28.07
N THR A 314 -1.30 19.06 28.92
CA THR A 314 -1.43 19.19 30.38
C THR A 314 -0.77 20.43 30.95
N LEU A 315 0.15 21.04 30.20
CA LEU A 315 0.94 22.21 30.60
C LEU A 315 0.40 23.53 30.03
N VAL A 316 -0.44 23.48 28.99
CA VAL A 316 -1.08 24.66 28.39
C VAL A 316 -1.95 25.34 29.45
N PRO A 317 -1.65 26.60 29.84
CA PRO A 317 -2.51 27.36 30.75
C PRO A 317 -3.88 27.58 30.10
N ILE A 318 -4.95 27.19 30.79
CA ILE A 318 -6.30 27.63 30.39
C ILE A 318 -6.35 29.15 30.59
N ASP A 319 -6.45 29.88 29.48
CA ASP A 319 -6.80 31.29 29.53
C ASP A 319 -8.29 31.41 29.83
N GLU A 320 -8.63 31.51 31.12
CA GLU A 320 -10.01 31.65 31.59
C GLU A 320 -10.69 32.89 30.99
N SER A 321 -9.95 33.86 30.45
CA SER A 321 -10.54 35.09 29.89
C SER A 321 -11.29 34.88 28.57
N ILE A 322 -11.08 33.77 27.86
CA ILE A 322 -11.68 33.53 26.53
C ILE A 322 -13.07 32.84 26.64
N ASN A 323 -13.38 32.19 27.76
CA ASN A 323 -14.59 31.37 27.89
C ASN A 323 -15.86 32.15 28.29
N GLU A 324 -15.76 33.36 28.86
CA GLU A 324 -16.96 34.11 29.27
C GLU A 324 -17.69 34.79 28.09
N GLU A 325 -17.00 35.15 27.01
CA GLU A 325 -17.64 35.85 25.87
C GLU A 325 -18.33 34.91 24.88
N ARG A 326 -17.96 33.62 24.82
CA ARG A 326 -18.50 32.69 23.81
C ARG A 326 -19.83 32.04 24.21
N ILE A 327 -20.21 32.07 25.48
CA ILE A 327 -21.42 31.40 26.01
C ILE A 327 -22.68 32.29 25.99
N LEU A 328 -22.55 33.61 25.80
CA LEU A 328 -23.69 34.55 25.83
C LEU A 328 -24.22 34.99 24.46
N GLY A 329 -23.78 34.39 23.35
CA GLY A 329 -24.00 34.96 22.01
C GLY A 329 -24.76 34.13 20.94
N SER A 330 -25.12 32.86 21.17
CA SER A 330 -25.57 31.99 20.05
C SER A 330 -27.10 31.85 19.90
N ASP A 331 -27.85 32.95 19.95
CA ASP A 331 -29.30 32.97 19.65
C ASP A 331 -29.66 33.83 18.42
N ALA A 332 -28.68 34.11 17.55
CA ALA A 332 -28.92 34.78 16.27
C ALA A 332 -28.94 33.76 15.13
N SER A 333 -30.16 33.35 14.78
CA SER A 333 -30.50 32.74 13.49
C SER A 333 -30.02 33.61 12.33
N SER A 334 -28.87 33.28 11.76
CA SER A 334 -28.47 33.78 10.45
C SER A 334 -29.21 32.96 9.37
N GLU A 335 -30.35 33.51 8.96
CA GLU A 335 -31.09 33.17 7.76
C GLU A 335 -30.17 33.35 6.55
N ILE A 336 -29.75 32.24 5.94
CA ILE A 336 -28.98 32.25 4.69
C ILE A 336 -29.96 32.59 3.56
N VAL A 337 -29.97 33.86 3.15
CA VAL A 337 -30.62 34.29 1.91
C VAL A 337 -29.74 33.83 0.76
N ILE A 338 -30.18 32.79 0.05
CA ILE A 338 -29.64 32.39 -1.24
C ILE A 338 -30.22 33.37 -2.27
N GLU A 339 -29.42 34.35 -2.71
CA GLU A 339 -29.74 35.12 -3.91
C GLU A 339 -29.60 34.20 -5.13
N SER A 340 -30.72 34.00 -5.83
CA SER A 340 -30.81 33.31 -7.11
C SER A 340 -30.02 34.08 -8.16
N ILE A 341 -28.97 33.45 -8.69
CA ILE A 341 -28.26 33.91 -9.89
C ILE A 341 -29.03 33.38 -11.10
N ASP A 342 -29.54 34.30 -11.92
CA ASP A 342 -30.16 33.99 -13.22
C ASP A 342 -29.07 33.58 -14.24
N ASP A 343 -29.04 32.29 -14.59
CA ASP A 343 -28.21 31.74 -15.67
C ASP A 343 -29.02 31.69 -16.98
N GLU A 344 -29.13 32.83 -17.67
CA GLU A 344 -29.47 32.89 -19.09
C GLU A 344 -28.20 33.22 -19.90
N ASN A 345 -27.41 32.20 -20.25
CA ASN A 345 -26.62 32.16 -21.49
C ASN A 345 -25.85 30.83 -21.61
N ILE A 346 -26.51 29.79 -22.13
CA ILE A 346 -25.82 28.63 -22.70
C ILE A 346 -26.29 28.47 -24.14
N THR A 347 -25.36 28.67 -25.07
CA THR A 347 -25.52 28.42 -26.51
C THR A 347 -25.69 26.93 -26.81
N PRO A 348 -26.50 26.54 -27.82
CA PRO A 348 -26.77 25.14 -28.10
C PRO A 348 -25.61 24.49 -28.87
N VAL A 349 -25.19 23.33 -28.37
CA VAL A 349 -24.22 22.43 -29.02
C VAL A 349 -24.91 21.70 -30.18
N GLN A 350 -24.26 21.68 -31.34
CA GLN A 350 -24.67 20.96 -32.53
C GLN A 350 -24.76 19.45 -32.29
N GLU A 351 -25.91 18.89 -32.65
CA GLU A 351 -26.20 17.45 -32.67
C GLU A 351 -25.53 16.81 -33.90
N LEU A 352 -24.63 15.87 -33.65
CA LEU A 352 -23.95 15.06 -34.68
C LEU A 352 -24.73 13.76 -34.84
N THR A 353 -25.46 13.65 -35.94
CA THR A 353 -26.20 12.45 -36.35
C THR A 353 -25.23 11.35 -36.78
N ILE A 354 -25.33 10.17 -36.17
CA ILE A 354 -24.73 8.93 -36.67
C ILE A 354 -25.90 8.00 -37.03
N GLU A 355 -25.94 7.58 -38.30
CA GLU A 355 -26.94 6.68 -38.86
C GLU A 355 -26.69 5.23 -38.45
N GLY A 356 -27.78 4.51 -38.12
CA GLY A 356 -27.96 3.13 -38.58
C GLY A 356 -27.94 2.03 -37.52
N GLU A 357 -29.05 1.85 -36.78
CA GLU A 357 -29.59 0.53 -36.38
C GLU A 357 -31.05 0.73 -35.93
N THR A 358 -31.95 -0.16 -36.33
CA THR A 358 -33.41 0.04 -36.21
C THR A 358 -33.91 -0.10 -34.76
N LEU A 359 -34.56 0.96 -34.25
CA LEU A 359 -35.17 1.09 -32.91
C LEU A 359 -36.11 -0.06 -32.46
N GLU A 360 -36.60 -0.87 -33.39
CA GLU A 360 -37.55 -1.96 -33.09
C GLU A 360 -36.90 -3.19 -32.44
N GLU A 361 -35.61 -3.44 -32.66
CA GLU A 361 -34.87 -4.54 -32.00
C GLU A 361 -34.41 -4.16 -30.58
N GLN A 362 -34.05 -2.89 -30.34
CA GLN A 362 -33.67 -2.41 -29.01
C GLN A 362 -34.83 -2.39 -28.01
N CYS A 363 -36.07 -2.19 -28.46
CA CYS A 363 -37.24 -2.21 -27.57
C CYS A 363 -37.53 -3.61 -27.01
N LYS A 364 -37.37 -4.68 -27.80
CA LYS A 364 -37.62 -6.06 -27.33
C LYS A 364 -36.55 -6.56 -26.36
N GLU A 365 -35.29 -6.14 -26.57
CA GLU A 365 -34.19 -6.47 -25.67
C GLU A 365 -34.30 -5.71 -24.34
N LYS A 366 -34.74 -4.44 -24.38
CA LYS A 366 -34.94 -3.60 -23.20
C LYS A 366 -36.08 -4.09 -22.31
N ASP A 367 -37.17 -4.59 -22.91
CA ASP A 367 -38.29 -5.15 -22.15
C ASP A 367 -37.90 -6.44 -21.40
N GLY A 368 -37.10 -7.31 -22.02
CA GLY A 368 -36.57 -8.51 -21.35
C GLY A 368 -35.59 -8.21 -20.22
N ILE A 369 -34.75 -7.17 -20.38
CA ILE A 369 -33.82 -6.72 -19.32
C ILE A 369 -34.57 -6.05 -18.16
N LEU A 370 -35.63 -5.28 -18.44
CA LEU A 370 -36.47 -4.66 -17.41
C LEU A 370 -37.28 -5.72 -16.63
N GLU A 371 -37.78 -6.76 -17.30
CA GLU A 371 -38.47 -7.87 -16.65
C GLU A 371 -37.51 -8.69 -15.77
N LEU A 372 -36.28 -8.94 -16.24
CA LEU A 372 -35.24 -9.61 -15.46
C LEU A 372 -34.83 -8.78 -14.22
N ALA A 373 -34.62 -7.48 -14.39
CA ALA A 373 -34.29 -6.57 -13.29
C ALA A 373 -35.42 -6.48 -12.25
N ALA A 374 -36.68 -6.45 -12.70
CA ALA A 374 -37.84 -6.46 -11.80
C ALA A 374 -37.95 -7.78 -11.01
N ASN A 375 -37.68 -8.92 -11.65
CA ASN A 375 -37.71 -10.22 -10.98
C ASN A 375 -36.54 -10.42 -10.00
N LEU A 376 -35.34 -9.93 -10.33
CA LEU A 376 -34.19 -9.92 -9.42
C LEU A 376 -34.42 -9.01 -8.21
N THR A 377 -35.09 -7.87 -8.41
CA THR A 377 -35.45 -6.95 -7.32
C THR A 377 -36.48 -7.58 -6.38
N LYS A 378 -37.50 -8.26 -6.92
CA LYS A 378 -38.50 -9.00 -6.12
C LYS A 378 -37.88 -10.15 -5.33
N LEU A 379 -36.88 -10.83 -5.91
CA LEU A 379 -36.14 -11.91 -5.25
C LEU A 379 -35.27 -11.36 -4.10
N ALA A 380 -34.52 -10.27 -4.35
CA ALA A 380 -33.68 -9.62 -3.34
C ALA A 380 -34.49 -9.07 -2.16
N ASN A 381 -35.74 -8.64 -2.40
CA ASN A 381 -36.64 -8.11 -1.38
C ASN A 381 -37.45 -9.19 -0.64
N GLY A 382 -37.26 -10.47 -0.96
CA GLY A 382 -37.98 -11.58 -0.33
C GLY A 382 -39.49 -11.61 -0.62
N GLU A 383 -39.94 -10.90 -1.66
CA GLU A 383 -41.36 -10.77 -2.03
C GLU A 383 -41.88 -11.99 -2.82
N LEU A 384 -40.98 -12.88 -3.22
CA LEU A 384 -41.32 -14.12 -3.92
C LEU A 384 -41.43 -15.30 -2.91
N PHE A 385 -42.58 -15.43 -2.25
CA PHE A 385 -42.91 -16.61 -1.46
C PHE A 385 -43.42 -17.73 -2.38
N LEU A 386 -42.54 -18.62 -2.82
CA LEU A 386 -42.92 -19.85 -3.52
C LEU A 386 -42.86 -21.03 -2.54
N LYS A 387 -44.04 -21.57 -2.24
CA LYS A 387 -44.16 -22.94 -1.73
C LYS A 387 -43.70 -23.88 -2.84
N ASP A 388 -42.83 -24.82 -2.48
CA ASP A 388 -42.29 -25.91 -3.32
C ASP A 388 -41.01 -25.60 -4.11
N GLU A 389 -39.98 -25.20 -3.37
CA GLU A 389 -38.58 -25.08 -3.82
C GLU A 389 -38.01 -26.39 -4.43
N GLN A 390 -38.55 -27.56 -4.05
CA GLN A 390 -38.09 -28.86 -4.57
C GLN A 390 -38.67 -29.23 -5.95
N ASN A 391 -39.87 -28.77 -6.32
CA ASN A 391 -40.44 -29.11 -7.63
C ASN A 391 -39.85 -28.26 -8.77
N LEU A 392 -39.50 -27.00 -8.48
CA LEU A 392 -38.90 -26.10 -9.48
C LEU A 392 -37.48 -26.55 -9.89
N LEU A 393 -36.69 -27.09 -8.94
CA LEU A 393 -35.36 -27.63 -9.20
C LEU A 393 -35.38 -28.94 -10.02
N VAL A 394 -36.48 -29.69 -9.97
CA VAL A 394 -36.66 -30.89 -10.82
C VAL A 394 -37.10 -30.51 -12.23
N GLU A 395 -37.92 -29.48 -12.40
CA GLU A 395 -38.36 -29.01 -13.73
C GLU A 395 -37.25 -28.25 -14.49
N LEU A 396 -36.43 -27.46 -13.79
CA LEU A 396 -35.30 -26.70 -14.38
C LEU A 396 -34.08 -27.56 -14.71
N ASN A 397 -33.99 -28.80 -14.22
CA ASN A 397 -32.93 -29.75 -14.57
C ASN A 397 -33.23 -30.59 -15.84
N SER A 398 -34.39 -30.38 -16.50
CA SER A 398 -34.62 -30.93 -17.83
C SER A 398 -33.81 -30.11 -18.87
N GLN A 399 -32.65 -30.64 -19.23
CA GLN A 399 -31.48 -29.87 -19.65
C GLN A 399 -31.44 -29.36 -21.11
N GLU A 400 -32.55 -29.34 -21.87
CA GLU A 400 -32.48 -29.10 -23.33
C GLU A 400 -32.98 -27.74 -23.83
N SER A 401 -33.59 -26.88 -23.01
CA SER A 401 -34.16 -25.61 -23.51
C SER A 401 -33.74 -24.33 -22.77
N MET A 402 -32.83 -24.39 -21.81
CA MET A 402 -32.42 -23.19 -21.08
C MET A 402 -31.48 -22.30 -21.90
N ASN A 403 -31.79 -21.00 -21.91
CA ASN A 403 -30.93 -19.97 -22.48
C ASN A 403 -29.51 -20.03 -21.83
N PRO A 404 -28.42 -20.10 -22.63
CA PRO A 404 -27.04 -20.14 -22.11
C PRO A 404 -26.69 -19.05 -21.10
N PHE A 405 -27.27 -17.84 -21.23
CA PHE A 405 -27.04 -16.74 -20.30
C PHE A 405 -27.69 -16.94 -18.94
N LEU A 406 -28.88 -17.55 -18.91
CA LEU A 406 -29.56 -17.89 -17.66
C LEU A 406 -28.81 -19.00 -16.92
N ARG A 407 -28.27 -19.98 -17.67
CA ARG A 407 -27.41 -21.04 -17.13
C ARG A 407 -26.11 -20.48 -16.56
N PHE A 408 -25.49 -19.50 -17.24
CA PHE A 408 -24.33 -18.77 -16.73
C PHE A 408 -24.68 -17.98 -15.47
N GLY A 409 -25.81 -17.25 -15.45
CA GLY A 409 -26.26 -16.50 -14.28
C GLY A 409 -26.48 -17.39 -13.04
N ILE A 410 -27.17 -18.52 -13.21
CA ILE A 410 -27.39 -19.50 -12.13
C ILE A 410 -26.05 -20.11 -11.65
N HIS A 411 -25.14 -20.40 -12.58
CA HIS A 411 -23.81 -20.91 -12.21
C HIS A 411 -23.01 -19.87 -11.41
N VAL A 412 -23.01 -18.61 -11.85
CA VAL A 412 -22.34 -17.50 -11.15
C VAL A 412 -22.94 -17.31 -9.76
N VAL A 413 -24.27 -17.25 -9.61
CA VAL A 413 -24.91 -17.11 -8.29
C VAL A 413 -24.56 -18.27 -7.36
N ASN A 414 -24.57 -19.51 -7.86
CA ASN A 414 -24.22 -20.69 -7.06
C ASN A 414 -22.74 -20.71 -6.65
N GLU A 415 -21.83 -20.28 -7.52
CA GLU A 415 -20.41 -20.14 -7.18
C GLU A 415 -20.17 -18.96 -6.22
N TRP A 416 -20.97 -17.89 -6.30
CA TRP A 416 -20.95 -16.79 -5.34
C TRP A 416 -21.47 -17.20 -3.97
N ASP A 417 -22.52 -18.01 -3.87
CA ASP A 417 -22.98 -18.56 -2.60
C ASP A 417 -21.96 -19.52 -1.99
N LYS A 418 -21.27 -20.34 -2.81
CA LYS A 418 -20.15 -21.16 -2.33
C LYS A 418 -18.99 -20.32 -1.84
N LEU A 419 -18.58 -19.31 -2.61
CA LEU A 419 -17.52 -18.37 -2.24
C LEU A 419 -17.90 -17.60 -0.97
N GLY A 420 -19.14 -17.14 -0.84
CA GLY A 420 -19.66 -16.49 0.35
C GLY A 420 -19.61 -17.41 1.57
N ASN A 421 -20.00 -18.68 1.43
CA ASN A 421 -19.91 -19.67 2.50
C ASN A 421 -18.47 -20.03 2.86
N GLU A 422 -17.55 -20.11 1.89
CA GLU A 422 -16.13 -20.34 2.14
C GLU A 422 -15.46 -19.11 2.77
N MET A 423 -15.82 -17.91 2.34
CA MET A 423 -15.36 -16.65 2.92
C MET A 423 -15.93 -16.44 4.33
N ASP A 424 -17.14 -16.90 4.61
CA ASP A 424 -17.72 -16.88 5.96
C ASP A 424 -17.03 -17.90 6.88
N LYS A 425 -16.67 -19.09 6.36
CA LYS A 425 -15.83 -20.06 7.09
C LYS A 425 -14.42 -19.54 7.32
N LEU A 426 -13.81 -18.93 6.31
CA LEU A 426 -12.50 -18.31 6.39
C LEU A 426 -12.54 -17.13 7.37
N GLY A 427 -13.57 -16.30 7.30
CA GLY A 427 -13.81 -15.18 8.21
C GLY A 427 -14.02 -15.63 9.66
N LYS A 428 -14.75 -16.73 9.89
CA LYS A 428 -14.89 -17.36 11.22
C LYS A 428 -13.58 -17.95 11.73
N HIS A 429 -12.80 -18.59 10.85
CA HIS A 429 -11.50 -19.15 11.21
C HIS A 429 -10.49 -18.06 11.54
N ILE A 430 -10.37 -17.07 10.65
CA ILE A 430 -9.53 -15.88 10.83
C ILE A 430 -9.98 -15.11 12.07
N GLY A 431 -11.26 -14.79 12.21
CA GLY A 431 -11.82 -14.11 13.38
C GLY A 431 -11.51 -14.86 14.68
N GLY A 432 -11.63 -16.19 14.70
CA GLY A 432 -11.28 -17.02 15.85
C GLY A 432 -9.79 -16.99 16.20
N GLU A 433 -8.90 -16.97 15.20
CA GLU A 433 -7.45 -16.82 15.45
C GLU A 433 -7.09 -15.39 15.90
N TRP A 434 -7.75 -14.36 15.37
CA TRP A 434 -7.57 -12.97 15.80
C TRP A 434 -8.11 -12.71 17.20
N ASP A 435 -9.22 -13.33 17.59
CA ASP A 435 -9.74 -13.22 18.96
C ASP A 435 -8.75 -13.86 19.96
N LYS A 436 -8.11 -14.98 19.61
CA LYS A 436 -7.01 -15.56 20.42
C LYS A 436 -5.82 -14.63 20.52
N LEU A 437 -5.41 -14.02 19.41
CA LEU A 437 -4.30 -13.07 19.37
C LEU A 437 -4.63 -11.81 20.17
N SER A 438 -5.83 -11.26 20.05
CA SER A 438 -6.30 -10.08 20.78
C SER A 438 -6.33 -10.32 22.30
N ILE A 439 -6.81 -11.51 22.74
CA ILE A 439 -6.74 -11.91 24.14
C ILE A 439 -5.29 -12.01 24.61
N HIS A 440 -4.40 -12.58 23.80
CA HIS A 440 -2.99 -12.70 24.15
C HIS A 440 -2.32 -11.32 24.28
N VAL A 441 -2.50 -10.44 23.28
CA VAL A 441 -1.97 -9.08 23.26
C VAL A 441 -2.54 -8.23 24.41
N GLY A 442 -3.84 -8.30 24.66
CA GLY A 442 -4.50 -7.61 25.77
C GLY A 442 -3.92 -8.03 27.13
N ASN A 443 -3.71 -9.34 27.34
CA ASN A 443 -3.10 -9.86 28.57
C ASN A 443 -1.64 -9.40 28.75
N GLU A 444 -0.86 -9.27 27.67
CA GLU A 444 0.52 -8.75 27.76
C GLU A 444 0.54 -7.24 28.02
N TRP A 445 -0.38 -6.49 27.42
CA TRP A 445 -0.51 -5.04 27.68
C TRP A 445 -0.99 -4.74 29.10
N GLU A 446 -1.87 -5.56 29.68
CA GLU A 446 -2.28 -5.42 31.08
C GLU A 446 -1.07 -5.57 32.03
N LYS A 447 -0.16 -6.51 31.76
CA LYS A 447 1.09 -6.65 32.52
C LYS A 447 2.00 -5.43 32.39
N VAL A 448 2.09 -4.84 31.21
CA VAL A 448 2.86 -3.60 30.97
C VAL A 448 2.22 -2.43 31.71
N ALA A 449 0.90 -2.28 31.63
CA ALA A 449 0.14 -1.26 32.33
C ALA A 449 0.30 -1.37 33.84
N ASP A 450 0.23 -2.58 34.40
CA ASP A 450 0.48 -2.86 35.82
C ASP A 450 1.92 -2.52 36.21
N THR A 451 2.89 -2.83 35.35
CA THR A 451 4.30 -2.48 35.60
C THR A 451 4.50 -0.96 35.62
N VAL A 452 3.90 -0.23 34.67
CA VAL A 452 3.95 1.24 34.62
C VAL A 452 3.21 1.86 35.80
N ALA A 453 2.04 1.34 36.16
CA ALA A 453 1.28 1.78 37.33
C ALA A 453 2.07 1.57 38.62
N ASN A 454 2.75 0.42 38.78
CA ASN A 454 3.61 0.15 39.92
C ASN A 454 4.83 1.08 39.97
N VAL A 455 5.44 1.42 38.83
CA VAL A 455 6.54 2.39 38.76
C VAL A 455 6.08 3.82 39.12
N MET A 456 4.89 4.22 38.66
CA MET A 456 4.29 5.52 38.96
C MET A 456 3.87 5.63 40.43
N LEU A 457 3.30 4.58 41.01
CA LEU A 457 2.83 4.55 42.39
C LEU A 457 3.98 4.39 43.40
N HIS A 458 5.06 3.70 43.06
CA HIS A 458 6.21 3.54 43.97
C HIS A 458 7.17 4.74 44.00
N LYS A 459 7.08 5.69 43.07
CA LYS A 459 7.95 6.87 43.06
C LYS A 459 7.49 8.00 44.01
N ASN A 460 6.32 7.86 44.64
CA ASN A 460 5.73 8.87 45.53
C ASN A 460 5.49 8.39 46.97
N ARG A 461 6.41 7.59 47.55
CA ARG A 461 6.42 7.40 49.00
C ARG A 461 7.38 8.42 49.62
N PRO A 462 6.92 9.63 50.00
CA PRO A 462 7.78 10.58 50.71
C PRO A 462 8.16 9.95 52.06
N GLU A 463 9.47 9.89 52.31
CA GLU A 463 9.98 9.69 53.67
C GLU A 463 9.31 10.73 54.58
N LYS A 464 8.70 10.23 55.65
CA LYS A 464 8.08 11.05 56.69
C LYS A 464 9.15 11.93 57.34
N MET A 465 9.30 13.17 56.86
CA MET A 465 9.88 14.25 57.65
C MET A 465 8.77 14.87 58.50
N ASP A 466 8.89 14.62 59.80
CA ASP A 466 8.05 15.19 60.84
C ASP A 466 8.47 16.65 61.06
N LEU A 467 7.67 17.60 60.56
CA LEU A 467 7.85 19.03 60.81
C LEU A 467 6.51 19.64 61.23
N SER A 468 6.34 19.65 62.55
CA SER A 468 5.32 20.39 63.25
C SER A 468 5.43 21.89 63.02
N SER A 469 4.27 22.53 62.91
CA SER A 469 3.97 23.95 63.14
C SER A 469 4.33 24.96 62.04
N THR A 470 3.32 25.37 61.27
CA THR A 470 2.73 26.73 61.35
C THR A 470 1.47 26.83 60.48
N PRO A 471 0.41 27.53 60.92
CA PRO A 471 -0.77 27.81 60.10
C PRO A 471 -0.59 29.15 59.38
N ARG A 472 -0.54 29.14 58.05
CA ARG A 472 -0.83 30.32 57.23
C ARG A 472 -1.66 29.94 56.02
N ASP A 473 -2.93 30.30 56.12
CA ASP A 473 -3.81 30.66 55.01
C ASP A 473 -3.08 31.59 54.04
N VAL A 474 -2.88 31.13 52.80
CA VAL A 474 -2.83 31.98 51.61
C VAL A 474 -3.62 31.25 50.51
N SER A 475 -4.94 31.34 50.63
CA SER A 475 -5.90 31.11 49.55
C SER A 475 -5.56 32.04 48.37
N GLY A 476 -5.38 31.47 47.18
CA GLY A 476 -5.03 32.21 45.96
C GLY A 476 -4.16 31.47 44.95
N GLY A 477 -3.81 30.21 45.19
CA GLY A 477 -3.10 29.38 44.22
C GLY A 477 -4.03 28.90 43.12
N GLY A 478 -4.24 29.74 42.09
CA GLY A 478 -4.85 29.34 40.81
C GLY A 478 -3.97 28.27 40.16
N GLY A 479 -4.18 27.01 40.55
CA GLY A 479 -3.48 25.88 39.97
C GLY A 479 -3.83 25.82 38.48
N ARG A 480 -2.82 25.95 37.63
CA ARG A 480 -2.95 25.79 36.18
C ARG A 480 -3.63 24.46 35.90
N ARG A 481 -4.91 24.50 35.55
CA ARG A 481 -5.60 23.32 35.03
C ARG A 481 -5.16 23.17 33.57
N GLY A 482 -4.67 21.99 33.20
CA GLY A 482 -4.39 21.65 31.81
C GLY A 482 -5.68 21.46 31.01
N LEU A 483 -5.57 21.34 29.68
CA LEU A 483 -6.71 21.09 28.81
C LEU A 483 -7.40 19.75 29.16
N THR A 484 -8.73 19.72 29.09
CA THR A 484 -9.53 18.50 29.34
C THR A 484 -10.70 18.42 28.36
N GLY A 485 -11.25 17.22 28.16
CA GLY A 485 -12.44 17.01 27.33
C GLY A 485 -12.21 17.38 25.87
N ASP A 486 -13.20 18.00 25.24
CA ASP A 486 -13.19 18.33 23.80
C ASP A 486 -12.03 19.27 23.42
N ALA A 487 -11.67 20.21 24.29
CA ALA A 487 -10.57 21.14 24.04
C ALA A 487 -9.19 20.45 24.02
N LEU A 488 -9.01 19.40 24.84
CA LEU A 488 -7.80 18.57 24.79
C LEU A 488 -7.76 17.79 23.48
N GLU A 489 -8.88 17.19 23.10
CA GLU A 489 -8.98 16.38 21.89
C GLU A 489 -8.72 17.23 20.64
N GLU A 490 -9.35 18.40 20.52
CA GLU A 490 -9.13 19.34 19.43
C GLU A 490 -7.66 19.75 19.31
N TYR A 491 -7.03 20.15 20.42
CA TYR A 491 -5.61 20.49 20.47
C TYR A 491 -4.73 19.33 20.00
N VAL A 492 -4.98 18.11 20.50
CA VAL A 492 -4.21 16.91 20.12
C VAL A 492 -4.37 16.62 18.63
N THR A 493 -5.58 16.66 18.07
CA THR A 493 -5.75 16.41 16.63
C THR A 493 -5.07 17.49 15.81
N GLN A 494 -5.19 18.76 16.17
CA GLN A 494 -4.53 19.83 15.43
C GLN A 494 -3.01 19.65 15.38
N GLN A 495 -2.38 19.34 16.52
CA GLN A 495 -0.93 19.11 16.57
C GLN A 495 -0.50 17.87 15.79
N MET A 496 -1.28 16.79 15.84
CA MET A 496 -0.96 15.55 15.12
C MET A 496 -1.20 15.65 13.61
N LEU A 497 -2.16 16.48 13.17
CA LEU A 497 -2.35 16.79 11.75
C LEU A 497 -1.15 17.54 11.19
N LEU A 498 -0.66 18.57 11.90
CA LEU A 498 0.53 19.32 11.50
C LEU A 498 1.79 18.44 11.41
N ASP A 499 1.98 17.54 12.38
CA ASP A 499 3.07 16.55 12.36
C ASP A 499 2.94 15.60 11.16
N ALA A 500 1.74 15.09 10.90
CA ALA A 500 1.48 14.19 9.78
C ALA A 500 1.72 14.88 8.43
N GLU A 501 1.31 16.14 8.25
CA GLU A 501 1.57 16.93 7.04
C GLU A 501 3.06 17.09 6.74
N GLN A 502 3.88 17.36 7.77
CA GLN A 502 5.33 17.44 7.64
C GLN A 502 5.93 16.10 7.20
N HIS A 503 5.52 15.00 7.84
CA HIS A 503 6.00 13.67 7.54
C HIS A 503 5.54 13.16 6.16
N ILE A 504 4.32 13.49 5.74
CA ILE A 504 3.80 13.23 4.40
C ILE A 504 4.65 13.97 3.37
N SER A 505 4.97 15.24 3.62
CA SER A 505 5.80 16.04 2.71
C SER A 505 7.19 15.43 2.51
N LEU A 506 7.85 14.98 3.59
CA LEU A 506 9.13 14.28 3.52
C LEU A 506 9.03 12.97 2.71
N TYR A 507 7.99 12.18 2.96
CA TYR A 507 7.73 10.94 2.21
C TYR A 507 7.50 11.20 0.73
N LEU A 508 6.64 12.17 0.37
CA LEU A 508 6.36 12.51 -1.02
C LEU A 508 7.62 12.99 -1.76
N GLY A 509 8.53 13.67 -1.05
CA GLY A 509 9.83 14.10 -1.58
C GLY A 509 10.74 12.95 -2.04
N VAL A 510 10.60 11.76 -1.44
CA VAL A 510 11.40 10.57 -1.80
C VAL A 510 10.61 9.63 -2.71
N ALA A 511 9.35 9.36 -2.39
CA ALA A 511 8.53 8.38 -3.08
C ALA A 511 8.15 8.81 -4.51
N ARG A 512 7.92 10.10 -4.78
CA ARG A 512 7.58 10.58 -6.13
C ARG A 512 8.73 10.41 -7.13
N PRO A 513 9.98 10.81 -6.83
CA PRO A 513 11.12 10.50 -7.70
C PRO A 513 11.30 9.00 -7.92
N LEU A 514 11.18 8.18 -6.87
CA LEU A 514 11.24 6.72 -6.98
C LEU A 514 10.16 6.16 -7.93
N LEU A 515 8.91 6.61 -7.81
CA LEU A 515 7.84 6.16 -8.68
C LEU A 515 8.02 6.61 -10.12
N ARG A 516 8.58 7.81 -10.34
CA ARG A 516 8.95 8.31 -11.67
C ARG A 516 10.04 7.43 -12.27
N ASP A 517 11.03 7.06 -11.46
CA ASP A 517 12.11 6.17 -11.86
C ASP A 517 11.57 4.80 -12.30
N LEU A 518 10.78 4.16 -11.45
CA LEU A 518 10.15 2.87 -11.76
C LEU A 518 9.23 2.96 -12.98
N ALA A 519 8.40 4.00 -13.10
CA ALA A 519 7.52 4.17 -14.26
C ALA A 519 8.32 4.32 -15.56
N GLY A 520 9.43 5.06 -15.53
CA GLY A 520 10.35 5.18 -16.66
C GLY A 520 10.95 3.84 -17.06
N LEU A 521 11.36 3.01 -16.08
CA LEU A 521 11.88 1.66 -16.33
C LEU A 521 10.84 0.78 -17.05
N PHE A 522 9.60 0.79 -16.57
CA PHE A 522 8.52 0.01 -17.18
C PHE A 522 8.15 0.49 -18.59
N HIS A 523 8.18 1.80 -18.82
CA HIS A 523 7.96 2.38 -20.13
C HIS A 523 9.07 1.97 -21.11
N GLU A 524 10.33 2.10 -20.70
CA GLU A 524 11.50 1.76 -21.51
C GLU A 524 11.52 0.27 -21.90
N MET A 525 11.18 -0.61 -20.96
CA MET A 525 11.16 -2.07 -21.17
C MET A 525 9.86 -2.59 -21.82
N ASN A 526 8.87 -1.72 -22.08
CA ASN A 526 7.53 -2.11 -22.55
C ASN A 526 6.87 -3.18 -21.65
N MET A 527 6.91 -2.99 -20.34
CA MET A 527 6.44 -3.98 -19.34
C MET A 527 5.22 -3.53 -18.54
N ASP A 528 4.56 -2.42 -18.88
CA ASP A 528 3.37 -1.95 -18.12
C ASP A 528 2.13 -2.76 -18.51
N ASP A 529 1.98 -3.94 -17.89
CA ASP A 529 0.93 -4.91 -18.20
C ASP A 529 -0.48 -4.33 -17.92
N PRO A 530 -1.35 -4.18 -18.94
CA PRO A 530 -2.69 -3.64 -18.77
C PRO A 530 -3.71 -4.70 -18.28
N THR A 531 -3.29 -5.96 -18.10
CA THR A 531 -4.21 -7.06 -17.78
C THR A 531 -4.87 -6.85 -16.43
N LYS A 532 -6.19 -7.07 -16.39
CA LYS A 532 -6.97 -7.02 -15.16
C LYS A 532 -6.80 -8.27 -14.31
N VAL A 533 -6.77 -8.10 -13.00
CA VAL A 533 -6.83 -9.15 -11.97
C VAL A 533 -8.25 -9.39 -11.46
#